data_AF-D4YXU1-F1
#
_entry.id   AF-D4YXU1-F1
#
_cell.length_a   1.000
_cell.length_b   1.000
_cell.length_c   1.000
_cell.angle_alpha   90.00
_cell.angle_beta   90.00
_cell.angle_gamma   90.00
#
_symmetry.space_group_name_H-M   'P 1'
#
loop_
_entity.id
_entity.type
_entity.pdbx_description
1 polymer ?
#
loop_
_entity_poly.entity_id
_entity_poly.type
_entity_poly.pdbx_seq_one_letter_code
_entity_poly.pdbx_strand_id
1 'polypeptide(L)'
;MIETRQQGAQPLVPQELGSGGGGGVVGEAVAVDLGGGRVIFALLSGPEGRSIYAMVPRVLNYPDLKPPLSRQFKLHEWQEAYDEAEDVKPFAVLRREDYPMLVSFGDLGNPKSVGAVNPDMVGVRRITLQVTDDPVTTGIEKRLGWLGAYPESRLDGVYRGDTGMPLARRLSNGDFRMEPI
;
A
#
# COMPACT_ATOMS: atom_id res chain seq x y z
N MET A 1 -28.34 30.18 -8.85
CA MET A 1 -26.86 30.16 -8.99
C MET A 1 -26.45 28.74 -8.66
N ILE A 2 -26.08 27.94 -9.65
CA ILE A 2 -26.03 26.48 -9.52
C ILE A 2 -24.65 26.08 -8.97
N GLU A 3 -24.63 25.66 -7.70
CA GLU A 3 -23.56 24.85 -7.13
C GLU A 3 -23.59 23.46 -7.77
N THR A 4 -22.49 23.07 -8.42
CA THR A 4 -22.25 21.65 -8.75
C THR A 4 -21.19 21.12 -7.80
N ARG A 5 -21.65 20.65 -6.62
CA ARG A 5 -20.88 19.73 -5.78
C ARG A 5 -20.75 18.42 -6.55
N GLN A 6 -19.60 18.20 -7.18
CA GLN A 6 -19.21 16.86 -7.62
C GLN A 6 -18.89 16.03 -6.37
N GLN A 7 -19.88 15.25 -5.93
CA GLN A 7 -19.72 14.13 -5.01
C GLN A 7 -19.05 12.97 -5.76
N GLY A 8 -18.10 12.29 -5.12
CA GLY A 8 -17.85 10.88 -5.44
C GLY A 8 -16.45 10.53 -5.96
N ALA A 9 -15.39 10.99 -5.30
CA ALA A 9 -14.20 10.17 -5.10
C ALA A 9 -13.80 10.39 -3.65
N GLN A 10 -14.30 9.54 -2.75
CA GLN A 10 -13.75 9.50 -1.40
C GLN A 10 -12.41 8.76 -1.53
N PRO A 11 -11.27 9.43 -1.28
CA PRO A 11 -10.06 8.68 -1.04
C PRO A 11 -10.35 7.83 0.20
N LEU A 12 -10.37 6.52 0.02
CA LEU A 12 -10.12 5.61 1.13
C LEU A 12 -8.66 5.91 1.50
N VAL A 13 -8.51 6.71 2.54
CA VAL A 13 -7.23 7.07 3.10
C VAL A 13 -6.59 5.78 3.60
N PRO A 14 -5.31 5.50 3.29
CA PRO A 14 -4.57 4.45 3.96
C PRO A 14 -4.75 4.57 5.48
N GLN A 15 -5.48 3.64 6.07
CA GLN A 15 -5.47 3.42 7.52
C GLN A 15 -4.42 2.35 7.81
N GLU A 16 -3.18 2.78 7.56
CA GLU A 16 -1.97 2.46 8.31
C GLU A 16 -1.44 1.04 8.44
N LEU A 17 -0.12 1.04 8.68
CA LEU A 17 0.76 -0.10 8.76
C LEU A 17 1.16 -0.30 10.21
N GLY A 18 0.53 -1.26 10.88
CA GLY A 18 0.87 -1.61 12.25
C GLY A 18 2.24 -2.28 12.35
N SER A 19 3.09 -1.76 13.23
CA SER A 19 4.33 -2.40 13.66
C SER A 19 4.00 -3.41 14.77
N GLY A 20 3.69 -4.65 14.40
CA GLY A 20 3.67 -5.76 15.34
C GLY A 20 5.10 -6.19 15.65
N GLY A 21 5.54 -6.01 16.90
CA GLY A 21 6.83 -6.49 17.40
C GLY A 21 6.98 -8.01 17.20
N GLY A 22 7.72 -8.39 16.15
CA GLY A 22 8.01 -9.79 15.82
C GLY A 22 7.74 -10.15 14.36
N GLY A 23 8.53 -9.61 13.42
CA GLY A 23 8.82 -10.31 12.16
C GLY A 23 7.78 -10.27 11.02
N GLY A 24 6.70 -9.50 11.12
CA GLY A 24 5.74 -9.34 10.03
C GLY A 24 5.05 -7.98 10.06
N VAL A 25 5.02 -7.28 8.92
CA VAL A 25 4.07 -6.20 8.71
C VAL A 25 2.75 -6.86 8.40
N VAL A 26 1.72 -6.50 9.14
CA VAL A 26 0.35 -6.96 8.93
C VAL A 26 -0.43 -5.80 8.33
N GLY A 27 -1.27 -6.09 7.35
CA GLY A 27 -2.07 -5.04 6.73
C GLY A 27 -2.75 -5.47 5.45
N GLU A 28 -3.50 -4.54 4.88
CA GLU A 28 -4.17 -4.68 3.60
C GLU A 28 -3.79 -3.55 2.65
N ALA A 29 -3.74 -3.85 1.36
CA ALA A 29 -3.58 -2.85 0.32
C ALA A 29 -4.75 -1.85 0.38
N VAL A 30 -4.42 -0.59 0.18
CA VAL A 30 -5.40 0.49 0.25
C VAL A 30 -6.17 0.53 -1.06
N ALA A 31 -7.45 0.18 -1.00
CA ALA A 31 -8.35 0.29 -2.15
C ALA A 31 -8.92 1.71 -2.22
N VAL A 32 -8.97 2.37 -3.37
CA VAL A 32 -9.58 3.69 -3.60
C VAL A 32 -10.60 3.58 -4.73
N ASP A 33 -11.85 3.95 -4.46
CA ASP A 33 -12.92 3.98 -5.47
C ASP A 33 -12.85 5.28 -6.27
N LEU A 34 -12.69 5.15 -7.60
CA LEU A 34 -12.64 6.26 -8.55
C LEU A 34 -14.00 6.56 -9.20
N GLY A 35 -15.06 5.84 -8.81
CA GLY A 35 -16.36 5.88 -9.45
C GLY A 35 -16.42 5.05 -10.74
N GLY A 36 -17.66 4.75 -11.16
CA GLY A 36 -17.92 3.95 -12.36
C GLY A 36 -17.43 2.49 -12.26
N GLY A 37 -17.35 1.96 -11.03
CA GLY A 37 -16.88 0.59 -10.77
C GLY A 37 -15.37 0.40 -10.84
N ARG A 38 -14.59 1.49 -10.99
CA ARG A 38 -13.13 1.42 -11.06
C ARG A 38 -12.52 1.62 -9.67
N VAL A 39 -11.67 0.69 -9.27
CA VAL A 39 -10.94 0.72 -8.00
C VAL A 39 -9.44 0.65 -8.27
N ILE A 40 -8.67 1.47 -7.57
CA ILE A 40 -7.20 1.37 -7.52
C ILE A 40 -6.79 0.76 -6.19
N PHE A 41 -5.77 -0.09 -6.21
CA PHE A 41 -5.15 -0.64 -5.01
C PHE A 41 -3.71 -0.11 -4.90
N ALA A 42 -3.34 0.45 -3.76
CA ALA A 42 -1.97 0.73 -3.40
C ALA A 42 -1.41 -0.48 -2.64
N LEU A 43 -0.45 -1.18 -3.27
CA LEU A 43 0.03 -2.46 -2.77
C LEU A 43 0.97 -2.31 -1.56
N LEU A 44 0.93 -3.33 -0.69
CA LEU A 44 1.85 -3.46 0.46
C LEU A 44 3.26 -3.84 0.00
N SER A 45 3.31 -4.72 -0.99
CA SER A 45 4.53 -5.19 -1.63
C SER A 45 4.28 -5.28 -3.13
N GLY A 46 5.35 -5.29 -3.90
CA GLY A 46 5.31 -5.35 -5.33
C GLY A 46 6.64 -5.83 -5.87
N PRO A 47 6.70 -6.12 -7.18
CA PRO A 47 7.90 -6.63 -7.79
C PRO A 47 9.04 -5.59 -7.74
N GLU A 48 10.27 -6.08 -7.88
CA GLU A 48 11.50 -5.26 -7.89
C GLU A 48 11.79 -4.54 -6.56
N GLY A 49 11.37 -5.12 -5.43
CA GLY A 49 11.69 -4.60 -4.10
C GLY A 49 10.89 -3.36 -3.71
N ARG A 50 9.84 -3.02 -4.47
CA ARG A 50 8.87 -1.99 -4.08
C ARG A 50 7.97 -2.53 -2.98
N SER A 51 8.38 -2.36 -1.73
CA SER A 51 7.57 -2.70 -0.58
C SER A 51 7.53 -1.57 0.43
N ILE A 52 6.45 -1.52 1.19
CA ILE A 52 6.30 -0.57 2.29
C ILE A 52 7.41 -0.73 3.34
N TYR A 53 7.97 -1.94 3.50
CA TYR A 53 9.12 -2.22 4.35
C TYR A 53 10.36 -1.40 3.98
N ALA A 54 10.61 -1.21 2.68
CA ALA A 54 11.73 -0.39 2.20
C ALA A 54 11.36 1.10 2.11
N MET A 55 10.07 1.41 1.98
CA MET A 55 9.55 2.77 1.86
C MET A 55 9.52 3.50 3.22
N VAL A 56 8.90 2.89 4.24
CA VAL A 56 8.63 3.53 5.54
C VAL A 56 9.93 4.06 6.19
N PRO A 57 11.03 3.28 6.32
CA PRO A 57 12.27 3.80 6.92
C PRO A 57 12.88 4.98 6.14
N ARG A 58 12.65 5.06 4.83
CA ARG A 58 13.11 6.21 4.01
C ARG A 58 12.25 7.44 4.27
N VAL A 59 10.93 7.26 4.38
CA VAL A 59 9.98 8.34 4.67
C VAL A 59 10.18 8.91 6.07
N LEU A 60 10.45 8.08 7.08
CA LEU A 60 10.79 8.51 8.43
C LEU A 60 12.09 9.33 8.51
N ASN A 61 12.91 9.30 7.45
CA ASN A 61 14.11 10.14 7.32
C ASN A 61 13.91 11.35 6.40
N TYR A 62 12.68 11.65 5.99
CA TYR A 62 12.42 12.87 5.22
C TYR A 62 12.77 14.11 6.04
N PRO A 63 13.43 15.11 5.43
CA PRO A 63 13.75 16.38 6.09
C PRO A 63 12.49 17.20 6.41
N ASP A 64 11.37 16.92 5.75
CA ASP A 64 10.08 17.59 5.89
C ASP A 64 9.02 16.72 6.61
N LEU A 65 9.44 15.65 7.30
CA LEU A 65 8.58 14.85 8.19
C LEU A 65 7.99 15.72 9.31
N LYS A 66 6.72 15.49 9.67
CA LYS A 66 6.00 16.30 10.66
C LYS A 66 5.22 15.48 11.67
N PRO A 67 5.45 15.68 12.98
CA PRO A 67 6.68 16.24 13.56
C PRO A 67 7.93 15.44 13.14
N PRO A 68 9.13 16.03 13.16
CA PRO A 68 10.36 15.30 12.87
C PRO A 68 10.67 14.31 14.00
N LEU A 69 11.38 13.24 13.67
CA LEU A 69 12.03 12.39 14.68
C LEU A 69 13.24 13.11 15.29
N SER A 70 13.69 12.63 16.44
CA SER A 70 14.78 13.17 17.27
C SER A 70 16.11 13.21 16.52
N ARG A 71 16.30 12.27 15.59
CA ARG A 71 17.47 12.15 14.73
C ARG A 71 17.10 11.44 13.44
N GLN A 72 18.03 11.46 12.49
CA GLN A 72 17.98 10.55 11.36
C GLN A 72 18.43 9.16 11.80
N PHE A 73 17.70 8.13 11.38
CA PHE A 73 17.97 6.74 11.67
C PHE A 73 18.54 6.04 10.43
N LYS A 74 19.57 5.21 10.61
CA LYS A 74 20.08 4.36 9.54
C LYS A 74 19.09 3.24 9.28
N LEU A 75 19.14 2.64 8.08
CA LEU A 75 18.23 1.55 7.70
C LEU A 75 18.25 0.35 8.65
N HIS A 76 19.38 0.08 9.31
CA HIS A 76 19.46 -1.01 10.30
C HIS A 76 18.94 -0.63 11.69
N GLU A 77 18.66 0.65 11.94
CA GLU A 77 18.10 1.18 13.19
C GLU A 77 16.57 1.34 13.08
N TRP A 78 15.92 0.56 12.19
CA TRP A 78 14.50 0.71 11.87
C TRP A 78 13.59 0.50 13.09
N GLN A 79 13.98 -0.34 14.05
CA GLN A 79 13.22 -0.57 15.27
C GLN A 79 13.10 0.71 16.11
N GLU A 80 14.22 1.37 16.37
CA GLU A 80 14.25 2.63 17.13
C GLU A 80 13.48 3.74 16.41
N ALA A 81 13.58 3.80 15.08
CA ALA A 81 12.82 4.74 14.27
C ALA A 81 11.31 4.49 14.37
N TYR A 82 10.89 3.23 14.48
CA TYR A 82 9.49 2.83 14.55
C TYR A 82 8.94 3.08 15.96
N ASP A 83 9.70 2.74 17.00
CA ASP A 83 9.33 3.02 18.39
C ASP A 83 9.12 4.53 18.58
N GLU A 84 10.03 5.37 18.09
CA GLU A 84 9.86 6.82 18.19
C GLU A 84 8.69 7.32 17.34
N ALA A 85 8.52 6.79 16.13
CA ALA A 85 7.39 7.15 15.28
C ALA A 85 6.04 6.76 15.90
N GLU A 86 5.98 5.67 16.68
CA GLU A 86 4.80 5.27 17.43
C GLU A 86 4.44 6.31 18.51
N ASP A 87 5.42 6.91 19.19
CA ASP A 87 5.16 7.96 20.18
C ASP A 87 4.77 9.30 19.53
N VAL A 88 5.43 9.62 18.42
CA VAL A 88 5.45 10.97 17.82
C VAL A 88 4.38 11.12 16.73
N LYS A 89 3.88 10.01 16.19
CA LYS A 89 2.85 9.92 15.14
C LYS A 89 3.13 10.83 13.93
N PRO A 90 4.31 10.72 13.29
CA PRO A 90 4.67 11.60 12.19
C PRO A 90 3.87 11.33 10.93
N PHE A 91 3.82 12.31 10.05
CA PHE A 91 3.31 12.16 8.68
C PHE A 91 4.20 12.90 7.68
N ALA A 92 4.17 12.42 6.44
CA ALA A 92 4.83 13.06 5.30
C ALA A 92 4.02 12.85 4.02
N VAL A 93 4.06 13.85 3.14
CA VAL A 93 3.65 13.65 1.74
C VAL A 93 4.75 12.87 1.06
N LEU A 94 4.39 11.74 0.45
CA LEU A 94 5.35 10.88 -0.23
C LEU A 94 5.95 11.60 -1.44
N ARG A 95 7.24 11.37 -1.66
CA ARG A 95 7.90 11.71 -2.92
C ARG A 95 7.51 10.69 -3.99
N ARG A 96 7.61 11.08 -5.26
CA ARG A 96 7.07 10.29 -6.38
C ARG A 96 7.74 8.92 -6.50
N GLU A 97 9.04 8.87 -6.22
CA GLU A 97 9.87 7.66 -6.17
C GLU A 97 9.48 6.69 -5.04
N ASP A 98 8.77 7.19 -4.03
CA ASP A 98 8.32 6.44 -2.87
C ASP A 98 6.85 6.07 -2.94
N TYR A 99 6.18 6.33 -4.06
CA TYR A 99 4.81 5.90 -4.24
C TYR A 99 4.76 4.36 -4.26
N PRO A 100 3.81 3.74 -3.53
CA PRO A 100 3.57 2.31 -3.67
C PRO A 100 3.15 2.01 -5.10
N MET A 101 3.30 0.75 -5.49
CA MET A 101 2.77 0.31 -6.78
C MET A 101 1.24 0.42 -6.74
N LEU A 102 0.70 1.18 -7.68
CA LEU A 102 -0.74 1.28 -7.88
C LEU A 102 -1.18 0.29 -8.95
N VAL A 103 -2.24 -0.45 -8.68
CA VAL A 103 -2.84 -1.38 -9.64
C VAL A 103 -4.34 -1.21 -9.71
N SER A 104 -4.95 -1.68 -10.79
CA SER A 104 -6.40 -1.80 -10.93
C SER A 104 -6.72 -3.11 -11.65
N PHE A 105 -7.95 -3.58 -11.52
CA PHE A 105 -8.43 -4.79 -12.19
C PHE A 105 -9.47 -4.41 -13.22
N GLY A 106 -9.35 -4.96 -14.43
CA GLY A 106 -10.42 -4.88 -15.43
C GLY A 106 -11.68 -5.63 -14.98
N ASP A 107 -11.50 -6.68 -14.18
CA ASP A 107 -12.56 -7.47 -13.55
C ASP A 107 -12.07 -7.92 -12.15
N LEU A 108 -12.74 -7.46 -11.09
CA LEU A 108 -12.41 -7.79 -9.71
C LEU A 108 -12.56 -9.29 -9.40
N GLY A 109 -13.39 -10.03 -10.16
CA GLY A 109 -13.52 -11.48 -10.05
C GLY A 109 -12.38 -12.25 -10.72
N ASN A 110 -11.54 -11.58 -11.51
CA ASN A 110 -10.47 -12.20 -12.28
C ASN A 110 -9.09 -11.60 -11.91
N PRO A 111 -8.27 -12.29 -11.08
CA PRO A 111 -6.98 -11.77 -10.65
C PRO A 111 -5.98 -11.56 -11.80
N LYS A 112 -6.18 -12.22 -12.95
CA LYS A 112 -5.33 -12.05 -14.14
C LYS A 112 -5.59 -10.74 -14.88
N SER A 113 -6.68 -10.03 -14.55
CA SER A 113 -7.02 -8.74 -15.15
C SER A 113 -6.27 -7.55 -14.52
N VAL A 114 -5.34 -7.81 -13.60
CA VAL A 114 -4.55 -6.77 -12.94
C VAL A 114 -3.68 -6.01 -13.94
N GLY A 115 -3.69 -4.69 -13.83
CA GLY A 115 -2.85 -3.78 -14.59
C GLY A 115 -2.22 -2.73 -13.68
N ALA A 116 -0.97 -2.37 -13.99
CA ALA A 116 -0.30 -1.27 -13.31
C ALA A 116 -0.98 0.06 -13.68
N VAL A 117 -1.12 0.94 -12.70
CA VAL A 117 -1.73 2.26 -12.87
C VAL A 117 -0.66 3.33 -12.70
N ASN A 118 -0.55 4.21 -13.69
CA ASN A 118 0.21 5.44 -13.52
C ASN A 118 -0.66 6.44 -12.74
N PRO A 119 -0.29 6.87 -11.53
CA PRO A 119 -1.09 7.81 -10.72
C PRO A 119 -1.40 9.13 -11.44
N ASP A 120 -0.53 9.57 -12.35
CA ASP A 120 -0.75 10.82 -13.09
C ASP A 120 -1.94 10.69 -14.06
N MET A 121 -2.16 9.49 -14.63
CA MET A 121 -3.28 9.23 -15.55
C MET A 121 -4.64 9.13 -14.83
N VAL A 122 -4.62 8.88 -13.53
CA VAL A 122 -5.83 8.70 -12.71
C VAL A 122 -6.03 9.88 -11.74
N GLY A 123 -5.24 10.94 -11.90
CA GLY A 123 -5.42 12.20 -11.16
C GLY A 123 -5.03 12.12 -9.68
N VAL A 124 -4.20 11.16 -9.28
CA VAL A 124 -3.66 11.11 -7.90
C VAL A 124 -2.72 12.30 -7.71
N ARG A 125 -3.12 13.26 -6.88
CA ARG A 125 -2.37 14.50 -6.63
C ARG A 125 -1.30 14.36 -5.57
N ARG A 126 -1.55 13.54 -4.55
CA ARG A 126 -0.65 13.28 -3.42
C ARG A 126 -1.00 11.96 -2.77
N ILE A 127 0.01 11.33 -2.18
CA ILE A 127 -0.12 10.24 -1.22
C ILE A 127 0.57 10.69 0.06
N THR A 128 -0.07 10.45 1.20
CA THR A 128 0.47 10.75 2.52
C THR A 128 0.70 9.43 3.24
N LEU A 129 1.88 9.27 3.80
CA LEU A 129 2.12 8.31 4.86
C LEU A 129 1.92 9.04 6.17
N GLN A 130 1.15 8.43 7.05
CA GLN A 130 0.96 8.86 8.42
C GLN A 130 1.40 7.68 9.32
N VAL A 131 1.63 7.96 10.60
CA VAL A 131 1.68 6.96 11.67
C VAL A 131 0.48 7.17 12.59
N THR A 132 -0.28 6.13 12.93
CA THR A 132 -1.56 6.22 13.67
C THR A 132 -1.65 5.20 14.82
N ASP A 133 -2.71 5.33 15.62
CA ASP A 133 -3.19 4.34 16.60
C ASP A 133 -4.43 3.55 16.12
N ASP A 134 -4.97 3.88 14.94
CA ASP A 134 -6.07 3.14 14.34
C ASP A 134 -5.72 1.65 14.16
N PRO A 135 -6.69 0.74 14.35
CA PRO A 135 -6.47 -0.67 14.15
C PRO A 135 -6.19 -0.98 12.67
N VAL A 136 -5.37 -2.01 12.43
CA VAL A 136 -5.08 -2.52 11.09
C VAL A 136 -6.38 -2.85 10.35
N THR A 137 -6.47 -2.41 9.09
CA THR A 137 -7.65 -2.65 8.26
C THR A 137 -7.89 -4.14 8.01
N THR A 138 -9.17 -4.50 7.90
CA THR A 138 -9.62 -5.85 7.55
C THR A 138 -10.75 -5.77 6.53
N GLY A 139 -10.90 -6.81 5.71
CA GLY A 139 -12.05 -6.96 4.80
C GLY A 139 -11.71 -6.84 3.32
N ILE A 140 -10.43 -6.73 2.93
CA ILE A 140 -10.05 -6.69 1.50
C ILE A 140 -10.48 -7.96 0.77
N GLU A 141 -10.57 -9.11 1.45
CA GLU A 141 -11.06 -10.37 0.90
C GLU A 141 -12.52 -10.31 0.46
N LYS A 142 -13.33 -9.43 1.07
CA LYS A 142 -14.73 -9.22 0.65
C LYS A 142 -14.80 -8.52 -0.70
N ARG A 143 -13.78 -7.75 -1.06
CA ARG A 143 -13.65 -7.08 -2.36
C ARG A 143 -12.96 -7.97 -3.38
N LEU A 144 -11.92 -8.68 -2.95
CA LEU A 144 -11.11 -9.59 -3.76
C LEU A 144 -11.36 -11.02 -3.29
N GLY A 145 -12.51 -11.58 -3.68
CA GLY A 145 -12.99 -12.90 -3.20
C GLY A 145 -12.10 -14.09 -3.56
N TRP A 146 -11.08 -13.87 -4.39
CA TRP A 146 -10.06 -14.86 -4.75
C TRP A 146 -8.81 -14.79 -3.85
N LEU A 147 -8.71 -13.85 -2.90
CA LEU A 147 -7.64 -13.84 -1.91
C LEU A 147 -7.74 -15.07 -1.02
N GLY A 148 -6.83 -16.01 -1.26
CA GLY A 148 -6.71 -17.26 -0.51
C GLY A 148 -5.82 -17.13 0.73
N ALA A 149 -5.94 -18.13 1.61
CA ALA A 149 -5.12 -18.28 2.81
C ALA A 149 -3.65 -18.59 2.47
N TYR A 150 -2.77 -18.40 3.46
CA TYR A 150 -1.36 -18.74 3.37
C TYR A 150 -1.13 -20.27 3.17
N PRO A 151 -0.11 -20.71 2.39
CA PRO A 151 0.83 -19.90 1.62
C PRO A 151 0.16 -19.24 0.42
N GLU A 152 0.48 -17.97 0.24
CA GLU A 152 -0.17 -17.12 -0.76
C GLU A 152 0.12 -17.60 -2.18
N SER A 153 -0.95 -17.70 -2.97
CA SER A 153 -0.83 -18.01 -4.40
C SER A 153 -0.38 -16.76 -5.18
N ARG A 154 0.32 -16.98 -6.29
CA ARG A 154 0.46 -15.97 -7.35
C ARG A 154 -0.92 -15.66 -7.94
N LEU A 155 -1.14 -14.42 -8.41
CA LEU A 155 -2.44 -14.04 -8.99
C LEU A 155 -2.80 -14.87 -10.23
N ASP A 156 -1.81 -15.40 -10.96
CA ASP A 156 -2.02 -16.28 -12.10
C ASP A 156 -1.95 -17.79 -11.76
N GLY A 157 -1.64 -18.14 -10.50
CA GLY A 157 -1.46 -19.52 -10.03
C GLY A 157 -0.12 -20.16 -10.38
N VAL A 158 0.85 -19.43 -10.94
CA VAL A 158 2.12 -20.00 -11.44
C VAL A 158 3.34 -19.57 -10.61
N TYR A 159 4.05 -20.55 -10.04
CA TYR A 159 5.14 -20.31 -9.07
C TYR A 159 6.50 -19.85 -9.66
N ARG A 160 6.61 -19.57 -10.97
CA ARG A 160 7.84 -18.98 -11.58
C ARG A 160 7.56 -17.60 -12.19
N GLY A 161 8.21 -16.55 -11.67
CA GLY A 161 8.15 -15.19 -12.19
C GLY A 161 9.51 -14.72 -12.72
N ASP A 162 9.50 -14.04 -13.87
CA ASP A 162 10.65 -13.37 -14.51
C ASP A 162 10.20 -11.97 -14.96
N THR A 163 11.13 -11.03 -15.14
CA THR A 163 10.87 -9.60 -15.41
C THR A 163 10.16 -9.35 -16.75
N GLY A 164 10.09 -10.35 -17.65
CA GLY A 164 9.34 -10.30 -18.91
C GLY A 164 7.90 -10.83 -18.87
N MET A 165 7.40 -11.26 -17.71
CA MET A 165 6.08 -11.90 -17.58
C MET A 165 4.95 -10.90 -17.27
N PRO A 166 3.67 -11.25 -17.57
CA PRO A 166 2.51 -10.43 -17.21
C PRO A 166 2.49 -10.08 -15.73
N LEU A 167 1.93 -8.92 -15.38
CA LEU A 167 1.92 -8.43 -14.00
C LEU A 167 1.30 -9.43 -13.00
N ALA A 168 0.21 -10.11 -13.38
CA ALA A 168 -0.43 -11.15 -12.57
C ALA A 168 0.53 -12.28 -12.15
N ARG A 169 1.56 -12.56 -12.96
CA ARG A 169 2.56 -13.59 -12.67
C ARG A 169 3.66 -13.12 -11.72
N ARG A 170 3.71 -11.82 -11.47
CA ARG A 170 4.71 -11.17 -10.61
C ARG A 170 4.13 -10.77 -9.26
N LEU A 171 2.81 -10.77 -9.13
CA LEU A 171 2.11 -10.46 -7.89
C LEU A 171 1.58 -11.73 -7.21
N SER A 172 1.49 -11.69 -5.89
CA SER A 172 0.84 -12.70 -5.04
C SER A 172 -0.25 -12.07 -4.17
N ASN A 173 -1.00 -12.90 -3.46
CA ASN A 173 -1.99 -12.42 -2.50
C ASN A 173 -1.37 -11.52 -1.41
N GLY A 174 -0.12 -11.75 -1.00
CA GLY A 174 0.60 -10.94 0.01
C GLY A 174 0.94 -9.53 -0.40
N ASP A 175 0.98 -9.26 -1.70
CA ASP A 175 1.09 -7.89 -2.17
C ASP A 175 -0.17 -7.07 -1.80
N PHE A 176 -1.29 -7.75 -1.53
CA PHE A 176 -2.58 -7.18 -1.14
C PHE A 176 -2.93 -7.37 0.33
N ARG A 177 -2.51 -8.47 0.97
CA ARG A 177 -2.85 -8.76 2.36
C ARG A 177 -1.77 -9.58 3.02
N MET A 178 -1.17 -9.06 4.07
CA MET A 178 -0.21 -9.76 4.91
C MET A 178 -0.85 -10.05 6.28
N GLU A 179 -0.82 -11.33 6.68
CA GLU A 179 -1.31 -11.80 7.97
C GLU A 179 -0.11 -12.13 8.89
N PRO A 180 -0.27 -12.08 10.23
CA PRO A 180 0.75 -12.58 11.14
C PRO A 180 0.96 -14.09 10.91
N ILE A 181 2.22 -14.53 10.91
CA ILE A 181 2.64 -15.94 10.80
C ILE A 181 2.47 -16.64 12.15
#